data_AF-R7L4M9-F1
#
_entry.id   AF-R7L4M9-F1
#
_cell.length_a   1.000
_cell.length_b   1.000
_cell.length_c   1.000
_cell.angle_alpha   90.00
_cell.angle_beta   90.00
_cell.angle_gamma   90.00
#
_symmetry.space_group_name_H-M   'P 1'
#
loop_
_entity.id
_entity.type
_entity.pdbx_description
1 polymer ?
#
loop_
_entity_poly.entity_id
_entity_poly.type
_entity_poly.pdbx_seq_one_letter_code
_entity_poly.pdbx_strand_id
1 'polypeptide(L)'
;MALLIVAMVIMCIGLFVAHAQLIKCDSEKGPSCLGLIVLIIITGFVEFIVFEINDDPLNLEKPTGEYKVITTQEVSMTEFQDTYEIVDYKDGVYTVRMKGEQ
;
A
#
# COMPACT_ATOMS: atom_id res chain seq x y z
N MET A 1 2.04 14.68 8.12
CA MET A 1 3.32 14.02 8.49
C MET A 1 3.73 14.28 9.94
N ALA A 2 4.02 15.52 10.39
CA ALA A 2 4.46 15.78 11.76
C ALA A 2 3.50 15.27 12.87
N LEU A 3 2.18 15.44 12.69
CA LEU A 3 1.17 14.92 13.63
C LEU A 3 1.12 13.39 13.69
N LEU A 4 1.40 12.70 12.58
CA LEU A 4 1.43 11.23 12.53
C LEU A 4 2.64 10.68 13.27
N ILE A 5 3.81 11.30 13.08
CA ILE A 5 5.03 10.95 13.81
C ILE A 5 4.83 11.14 15.32
N VAL A 6 4.22 12.26 15.73
CA VAL A 6 3.92 12.51 17.15
C VAL A 6 2.94 11.46 17.70
N ALA A 7 1.88 11.11 16.96
CA ALA A 7 0.93 10.07 17.37
C ALA A 7 1.62 8.70 17.51
N MET A 8 2.53 8.36 16.59
CA MET A 8 3.30 7.12 16.62
C MET A 8 4.23 7.05 17.84
N VAL A 9 4.91 8.15 18.18
CA VAL A 9 5.75 8.24 19.39
C VAL A 9 4.91 8.06 20.66
N ILE A 10 3.73 8.66 20.73
CA ILE A 10 2.81 8.49 21.87
C ILE A 10 2.35 7.03 22.01
N MET A 11 2.01 6.38 20.88
CA MET A 11 1.60 4.97 20.84
C MET A 11 2.72 4.05 21.31
N CYS A 12 3.95 4.23 20.81
CA CYS A 12 5.14 3.50 21.24
C CYS A 12 5.37 3.61 22.75
N ILE A 13 5.31 4.83 23.31
CA ILE A 13 5.45 5.05 24.77
C ILE A 13 4.33 4.32 25.54
N GLY A 14 3.09 4.37 25.05
CA GLY A 14 1.97 3.63 25.62
C GLY A 14 2.20 2.12 25.64
N LEU A 15 2.78 1.57 24.56
CA LEU A 15 3.11 0.15 24.46
C LEU A 15 4.19 -0.27 25.47
N PHE A 16 5.23 0.55 25.66
CA PHE A 16 6.26 0.31 26.67
C PHE A 16 5.69 0.33 28.09
N VAL A 17 4.80 1.27 28.39
CA VAL A 17 4.12 1.33 29.69
C VAL A 17 3.26 0.09 29.90
N ALA A 18 2.50 -0.35 28.90
CA ALA A 18 1.68 -1.57 28.99
C ALA A 18 2.53 -2.83 29.24
N HIS A 19 3.69 -2.96 28.58
CA HIS A 19 4.65 -4.05 28.83
C HIS A 19 5.23 -4.00 30.26
N ALA A 20 5.56 -2.82 30.77
CA ALA A 20 6.05 -2.67 32.14
C ALA A 20 4.98 -3.03 33.19
N GLN A 21 3.71 -2.78 32.89
CA GLN A 21 2.58 -3.18 33.73
C GLN A 21 2.30 -4.69 33.66
N LEU A 22 2.65 -5.36 32.54
CA LEU A 22 2.55 -6.81 32.41
C LEU A 22 3.36 -7.55 33.47
N ILE A 23 4.55 -7.04 33.81
CA ILE A 23 5.42 -7.62 34.85
C ILE A 23 4.75 -7.57 36.24
N LYS A 24 3.83 -6.63 36.45
CA LYS A 24 3.12 -6.42 37.73
C LYS A 24 1.73 -7.03 37.75
N CYS A 25 1.32 -7.73 36.68
CA CYS A 25 -0.06 -8.21 36.54
C CYS A 25 -0.39 -9.38 37.49
N ASP A 26 0.62 -10.13 37.95
CA ASP A 26 0.49 -11.16 38.99
C ASP A 26 0.47 -10.60 40.43
N SER A 27 0.56 -9.28 40.60
CA SER A 27 0.46 -8.65 41.92
C SER A 27 -0.99 -8.59 42.40
N GLU A 28 -1.25 -8.70 43.71
CA GLU A 28 -2.59 -8.60 44.32
C GLU A 28 -3.36 -7.31 43.96
N LYS A 29 -2.65 -6.24 43.59
CA LYS A 29 -3.22 -4.96 43.15
C LYS A 29 -2.94 -4.66 41.67
N GLY A 30 -2.45 -5.66 40.96
CA GLY A 30 -2.05 -5.56 39.57
C GLY A 30 -3.25 -5.49 38.61
N PRO A 31 -3.06 -4.88 37.44
CA PRO A 31 -4.05 -4.96 36.35
C PRO A 31 -4.16 -6.41 35.82
N SER A 32 -5.31 -6.74 35.22
CA SER A 32 -5.53 -8.06 34.61
C SER A 32 -4.47 -8.36 33.53
N CYS A 33 -3.74 -9.46 33.68
CA CYS A 33 -2.76 -9.93 32.70
C CYS A 33 -3.40 -10.13 31.32
N LEU A 34 -4.55 -10.79 31.26
CA LEU A 34 -5.25 -11.06 30.00
C LEU A 34 -5.72 -9.76 29.34
N GLY A 35 -6.24 -8.81 30.14
CA GLY A 35 -6.61 -7.49 29.65
C GLY A 35 -5.45 -6.70 29.05
N LEU A 36 -4.26 -6.76 29.68
CA LEU A 36 -3.06 -6.11 29.16
C LEU A 36 -2.54 -6.77 27.87
N ILE A 37 -2.57 -8.10 27.78
CA ILE A 37 -2.16 -8.82 26.55
C ILE A 37 -3.06 -8.42 25.39
N VAL A 38 -4.39 -8.41 25.61
CA VAL A 38 -5.36 -8.00 24.59
C VAL A 38 -5.13 -6.54 24.17
N LEU A 39 -4.88 -5.64 25.12
CA LEU A 39 -4.60 -4.24 24.84
C LEU A 39 -3.34 -4.06 23.98
N ILE A 40 -2.25 -4.77 24.30
CA ILE A 40 -1.00 -4.73 23.53
C ILE A 40 -1.23 -5.21 22.10
N ILE A 41 -1.97 -6.31 21.92
CA ILE A 41 -2.27 -6.86 20.59
C ILE A 41 -3.08 -5.86 19.76
N ILE A 42 -4.18 -5.31 20.31
CA ILE A 42 -5.02 -4.36 19.60
C ILE A 42 -4.22 -3.11 19.21
N THR A 43 -3.41 -2.58 20.13
CA THR A 43 -2.62 -1.38 19.89
C THR A 43 -1.58 -1.62 18.80
N GLY A 44 -0.91 -2.79 18.80
CA GLY A 44 0.04 -3.16 17.76
C GLY A 44 -0.58 -3.31 16.37
N PHE A 45 -1.79 -3.89 16.27
CA PHE A 45 -2.52 -3.97 15.01
C PHE A 45 -2.91 -2.59 14.46
N VAL A 46 -3.38 -1.68 15.32
CA VAL A 46 -3.74 -0.32 14.92
C VAL A 46 -2.51 0.45 14.44
N GLU A 47 -1.38 0.32 15.13
CA GLU A 47 -0.12 0.94 14.74
C GLU A 47 0.35 0.46 13.35
N PHE A 48 0.23 -0.84 13.09
CA PHE A 48 0.59 -1.43 11.80
C PHE A 48 -0.26 -0.87 10.64
N ILE A 49 -1.58 -0.77 10.82
CA ILE A 49 -2.48 -0.23 9.79
C ILE A 49 -2.17 1.25 9.51
N VAL A 50 -1.92 2.05 10.55
CA VAL A 50 -1.58 3.46 10.39
C VAL A 50 -0.23 3.62 9.69
N PHE A 51 0.73 2.74 9.96
CA PHE A 51 2.01 2.72 9.27
C PHE A 51 1.85 2.41 7.78
N GLU A 52 1.12 1.35 7.41
CA GLU A 52 0.85 1.02 6.01
C GLU A 52 0.10 2.16 5.28
N ILE A 53 -0.88 2.80 5.91
CA ILE A 53 -1.61 3.94 5.33
C ILE A 53 -0.70 5.19 5.22
N ASN A 54 0.27 5.38 6.10
CA ASN A 54 1.16 6.53 6.02
C ASN A 54 2.21 6.35 4.92
N ASP A 55 2.73 5.14 4.74
CA ASP A 55 3.71 4.83 3.70
C ASP A 55 3.07 4.77 2.31
N ASP A 56 1.90 4.14 2.18
CA ASP A 56 1.16 4.05 0.91
C ASP A 56 -0.35 4.20 1.14
N PRO A 57 -0.86 5.45 1.28
CA PRO A 57 -2.24 5.72 1.67
C PRO A 57 -3.29 5.20 0.68
N LEU A 58 -2.86 4.95 -0.55
CA LEU A 58 -3.71 4.47 -1.63
C LEU A 58 -3.35 3.03 -2.04
N ASN A 59 -2.40 2.40 -1.35
CA ASN A 59 -1.87 1.07 -1.65
C ASN A 59 -1.51 0.92 -3.15
N LEU A 60 -0.87 1.96 -3.73
CA LEU A 60 -0.51 2.07 -5.14
C LEU A 60 0.87 1.45 -5.48
N GLU A 61 1.77 1.33 -4.51
CA GLU A 61 3.06 0.65 -4.69
C GLU A 61 2.88 -0.85 -4.88
N LYS A 62 1.85 -1.44 -4.26
CA LYS A 62 1.45 -2.81 -4.56
C LYS A 62 0.60 -2.78 -5.83
N PRO A 63 0.96 -3.50 -6.91
CA PRO A 63 0.11 -3.55 -8.10
C PRO A 63 -1.21 -4.20 -7.71
N THR A 64 -2.27 -3.39 -7.57
CA THR A 64 -3.59 -3.83 -7.09
C THR A 64 -4.44 -4.49 -8.18
N GLY A 65 -3.90 -4.58 -9.41
CA GLY A 65 -4.45 -5.36 -10.51
C GLY A 65 -3.82 -5.01 -11.87
N GLU A 66 -4.05 -5.84 -12.89
CA GLU A 66 -3.79 -5.47 -14.28
C GLU A 66 -4.82 -4.41 -14.71
N TYR A 67 -4.37 -3.19 -15.00
CA TYR A 67 -5.25 -2.12 -15.45
C TYR A 67 -5.35 -2.14 -16.99
N LYS A 68 -6.56 -2.30 -17.52
CA LYS A 68 -6.82 -2.12 -18.96
C LYS A 68 -6.86 -0.63 -19.27
N VAL A 69 -5.76 -0.08 -19.76
CA VAL A 69 -5.70 1.30 -20.25
C VAL A 69 -6.26 1.36 -21.68
N ILE A 70 -7.34 2.12 -21.86
CA ILE A 70 -7.87 2.44 -23.19
C ILE A 70 -7.60 3.93 -23.42
N THR A 71 -6.70 4.24 -24.35
CA THR A 71 -6.46 5.61 -24.82
C THR A 71 -7.12 5.78 -26.18
N THR A 72 -7.76 6.92 -26.40
CA THR A 72 -8.33 7.29 -27.70
C THR A 72 -7.71 8.61 -28.09
N GLN A 73 -6.95 8.61 -29.18
CA GLN A 73 -6.32 9.79 -29.73
C GLN A 73 -6.70 9.88 -31.20
N GLU A 74 -7.02 11.08 -31.67
CA GLU A 74 -7.14 11.34 -33.10
C GLU A 74 -5.71 11.47 -33.65
N VAL A 75 -5.25 10.44 -34.35
CA VAL A 75 -3.91 10.40 -34.92
C VAL A 75 -4.04 10.34 -36.45
N SER A 76 -3.21 11.10 -37.15
CA SER A 76 -3.06 10.95 -38.59
C SER A 76 -2.54 9.55 -38.91
N MET A 77 -3.23 8.84 -39.81
CA MET A 77 -2.78 7.52 -40.27
C MET A 77 -1.39 7.60 -40.92
N THR A 78 -1.04 8.74 -41.52
CA THR A 78 0.31 8.97 -42.08
C THR A 78 1.37 9.00 -40.98
N GLU A 79 1.17 9.78 -39.92
CA GLU A 79 2.12 9.86 -38.80
C GLU A 79 2.24 8.54 -38.03
N PHE A 80 1.11 7.83 -37.89
CA PHE A 80 1.09 6.50 -37.29
C PHE A 80 1.94 5.51 -38.08
N GLN A 81 1.76 5.50 -39.41
CA GLN A 81 2.53 4.63 -40.31
C GLN A 81 3.99 5.06 -40.43
N ASP A 82 4.36 6.31 -40.18
CA ASP A 82 5.77 6.73 -40.14
C ASP A 82 6.50 6.14 -38.93
N THR A 83 5.78 5.94 -37.81
CA THR A 83 6.36 5.50 -36.54
C THR A 83 6.24 3.99 -36.33
N TYR A 84 5.12 3.39 -36.73
CA TYR A 84 4.80 2.00 -36.46
C TYR A 84 4.55 1.21 -37.75
N GLU A 85 4.80 -0.09 -37.69
CA GLU A 85 4.39 -1.05 -38.72
C GLU A 85 3.39 -2.06 -38.16
N ILE A 86 2.41 -2.42 -38.97
CA ILE A 86 1.40 -3.42 -38.62
C ILE A 86 1.99 -4.81 -38.89
N VAL A 87 2.06 -5.63 -37.85
CA VAL A 87 2.65 -6.98 -37.90
C VAL A 87 1.61 -8.09 -37.95
N ASP A 88 0.42 -7.85 -37.40
CA ASP A 88 -0.68 -8.83 -37.43
C ASP A 88 -2.04 -8.13 -37.38
N TYR A 89 -3.08 -8.85 -37.81
CA TYR A 89 -4.47 -8.45 -37.67
C TYR A 89 -5.32 -9.66 -37.31
N LYS A 90 -5.93 -9.62 -36.12
CA LYS A 90 -6.79 -10.69 -35.63
C LYS A 90 -7.97 -10.14 -34.84
N ASP A 91 -9.17 -10.63 -35.12
CA ASP A 91 -10.40 -10.30 -34.39
C ASP A 91 -10.68 -8.78 -34.24
N GLY A 92 -10.36 -8.00 -35.28
CA GLY A 92 -10.55 -6.54 -35.27
C GLY A 92 -9.44 -5.76 -34.57
N VAL A 93 -8.38 -6.41 -34.11
CA VAL A 93 -7.23 -5.82 -33.43
C VAL A 93 -6.01 -5.86 -34.35
N TYR A 94 -5.39 -4.69 -34.56
CA TYR A 94 -4.09 -4.57 -35.21
C TYR A 94 -2.98 -4.72 -34.17
N THR A 95 -2.04 -5.63 -34.41
CA THR A 95 -0.78 -5.67 -33.67
C THR A 95 0.23 -4.84 -34.43
N VAL A 96 0.92 -3.94 -33.73
CA VAL A 96 1.92 -3.05 -34.33
C VAL A 96 3.23 -3.13 -33.57
N ARG A 97 4.34 -2.82 -34.25
CA ARG A 97 5.66 -2.61 -33.63
C ARG A 97 6.28 -1.30 -34.11
N MET A 98 7.25 -0.77 -33.36
CA MET A 98 8.03 0.39 -33.79
C MET A 98 8.83 0.05 -35.05
N LYS A 99 8.78 0.93 -36.05
CA LYS A 99 9.64 0.78 -37.22
C LYS A 99 11.10 0.92 -36.79
N GLY A 100 11.91 -0.08 -37.09
CA GLY A 100 13.36 -0.06 -36.84
C GLY A 100 13.83 -0.75 -35.56
N GLU A 101 12.93 -1.26 -34.71
CA GLU A 101 13.31 -2.24 -33.70
C GLU A 101 13.37 -3.63 -34.35
N GLN A 102 14.57 -4.22 -34.38
CA GLN A 102 14.82 -5.63 -34.75
C GLN A 102 14.79 -6.52 -33.51
#